data_AF-U2WUF4-F1
#
_entry.id   AF-U2WUF4-F1
#
_cell.length_a   1.000
_cell.length_b   1.000
_cell.length_c   1.000
_cell.angle_alpha   90.00
_cell.angle_beta   90.00
_cell.angle_gamma   90.00
#
_symmetry.space_group_name_H-M   'P 1'
#
loop_
_entity.id
_entity.type
_entity.pdbx_description
1 polymer ?
#
loop_
_entity_poly.entity_id
_entity_poly.type
_entity_poly.pdbx_seq_one_letter_code
_entity_poly.pdbx_strand_id
1 'polypeptide(L)' 'MTKQNEHLLKQPDGSYSERTKKILAHTPMGRLGRPEDLLGTLLWLVDDQTSGFVTGTVIPVDGGFLAYAGV' A
#
# COMPACT_ATOMS: atom_id res chain seq x y z
N MET A 1 -3.64 -0.82 -11.29
CA MET A 1 -2.36 -0.12 -11.53
C MET A 1 -2.55 0.79 -12.73
N THR A 2 -2.18 2.07 -12.65
CA THR A 2 -2.25 2.95 -13.82
C THR A 2 -1.07 2.64 -14.74
N LYS A 3 -1.30 2.59 -16.07
CA LYS A 3 -0.24 2.29 -17.05
C LYS A 3 0.93 3.27 -16.99
N GLN A 4 0.68 4.49 -16.50
CA GLN A 4 1.66 5.58 -16.43
C GLN A 4 2.88 5.24 -15.58
N ASN A 5 2.72 4.51 -14.47
CA ASN A 5 3.81 4.26 -13.51
C ASN A 5 4.36 2.83 -13.56
N GLU A 6 3.89 1.99 -14.49
CA GLU A 6 4.30 0.59 -14.60
C GLU A 6 5.81 0.43 -14.80
N HIS A 7 6.41 1.28 -15.62
CA HIS A 7 7.85 1.29 -15.92
C HIS A 7 8.72 1.60 -14.69
N LEU A 8 8.16 2.20 -13.63
CA LEU A 8 8.88 2.40 -12.36
C LEU A 8 8.97 1.10 -11.55
N LEU A 9 8.03 0.18 -11.78
CA LEU A 9 7.88 -1.03 -10.98
C LEU A 9 8.41 -2.28 -11.67
N LYS A 10 8.35 -2.32 -13.00
CA LYS A 10 8.75 -3.46 -13.82
C LYS A 10 9.71 -3.07 -14.92
N GLN A 11 10.62 -3.98 -15.24
CA GLN A 11 11.50 -3.92 -16.40
C GLN A 11 10.75 -4.40 -17.66
N PRO A 12 11.26 -4.13 -18.87
CA PRO A 12 10.63 -4.58 -20.12
C PRO A 12 10.44 -6.10 -20.24
N ASP A 13 11.27 -6.88 -19.55
CA ASP A 13 11.19 -8.34 -19.49
C ASP A 13 10.13 -8.85 -18.48
N GLY A 14 9.42 -7.94 -17.81
CA GLY A 14 8.39 -8.24 -16.81
C GLY A 14 8.92 -8.46 -15.39
N SER A 15 10.24 -8.48 -15.20
CA SER A 15 10.86 -8.60 -13.87
C SER A 15 10.68 -7.33 -13.05
N TYR A 16 10.79 -7.45 -11.72
CA TYR A 16 10.73 -6.27 -10.85
C TYR A 16 11.98 -5.40 -10.99
N SER A 17 11.77 -4.07 -11.01
CA SER A 17 12.86 -3.11 -10.90
C SER A 17 13.56 -3.21 -9.55
N GLU A 18 14.80 -2.73 -9.46
CA GLU A 18 15.52 -2.63 -8.18
C GLU A 18 14.75 -1.82 -7.14
N ARG A 19 14.03 -0.79 -7.60
CA ARG A 19 13.12 -0.01 -6.75
C ARG A 19 12.02 -0.88 -6.15
N THR A 20 11.36 -1.71 -6.96
CA THR A 20 10.31 -2.62 -6.47
C THR A 20 10.86 -3.66 -5.52
N LYS A 21 12.04 -4.21 -5.80
CA LYS A 21 12.70 -5.15 -4.87
C LYS A 21 12.97 -4.51 -3.51
N LYS A 22 13.44 -3.26 -3.48
CA LYS A 22 13.62 -2.50 -2.23
C LYS A 22 12.29 -2.28 -1.50
N ILE A 23 11.23 -1.91 -2.21
CA ILE A 23 9.89 -1.75 -1.61
C ILE A 23 9.46 -3.07 -0.96
N LEU A 24 9.51 -4.17 -1.70
CA LEU A 24 9.10 -5.50 -1.20
C LEU A 24 9.92 -5.94 0.01
N ALA A 25 11.23 -5.69 0.02
CA ALA A 25 12.09 -6.03 1.16
C ALA A 25 11.75 -5.25 2.44
N HIS A 26 11.12 -4.07 2.33
CA HIS A 26 10.70 -3.24 3.46
C HIS A 26 9.19 -3.31 3.72
N THR A 27 8.45 -4.12 2.96
CA THR A 27 7.02 -4.37 3.19
C THR A 27 6.87 -5.74 3.86
N PRO A 28 6.53 -5.83 5.15
CA PRO A 28 6.36 -7.10 5.86
C PRO A 28 5.38 -8.07 5.18
N MET A 29 4.32 -7.56 4.54
CA MET A 29 3.40 -8.40 3.76
C MET A 29 3.99 -9.01 2.48
N GLY A 30 5.21 -8.62 2.08
CA GLY A 30 5.95 -9.23 0.97
C GLY A 30 5.33 -9.06 -0.41
N ARG A 31 4.37 -8.15 -0.57
CA ARG A 31 3.66 -7.90 -1.83
C ARG A 31 3.39 -6.42 -2.04
N LEU A 32 3.18 -6.05 -3.30
CA LEU A 32 2.63 -4.74 -3.62
C LEU A 32 1.15 -4.67 -3.24
N GLY A 33 0.72 -3.49 -2.80
CA GLY A 33 -0.69 -3.18 -2.60
C GLY A 33 -1.45 -3.19 -3.93
N ARG A 34 -2.72 -3.56 -3.85
CA ARG A 34 -3.69 -3.48 -4.93
C ARG A 34 -4.75 -2.43 -4.54
N PRO A 35 -5.44 -1.80 -5.51
CA PRO A 35 -6.50 -0.84 -5.20
C PRO A 35 -7.55 -1.37 -4.22
N GLU A 36 -7.85 -2.67 -4.28
CA GLU A 36 -8.84 -3.33 -3.44
C GLU A 36 -8.45 -3.36 -1.95
N ASP A 37 -7.15 -3.29 -1.65
CA ASP A 37 -6.66 -3.27 -0.26
C ASP A 37 -7.07 -1.97 0.48
N LEU A 38 -7.40 -0.89 -0.25
CA LEU A 38 -7.87 0.37 0.32
C LEU A 38 -9.34 0.35 0.72
N LEU A 39 -10.14 -0.52 0.09
CA LEU A 39 -11.60 -0.46 0.17
C LEU A 39 -12.12 -0.66 1.59
N GLY A 40 -11.55 -1.59 2.35
CA GLY A 40 -11.99 -1.86 3.71
C GLY A 40 -11.83 -0.65 4.64
N THR A 41 -10.68 0.02 4.58
CA THR A 41 -10.42 1.21 5.41
C THR A 41 -11.27 2.39 4.97
N LEU A 42 -11.42 2.59 3.65
CA LEU A 42 -12.28 3.64 3.11
C LEU A 42 -13.73 3.45 3.55
N LEU A 43 -14.28 2.24 3.37
CA LEU A 43 -15.66 1.92 3.73
C LEU A 43 -15.92 2.12 5.23
N TRP A 44 -14.97 1.73 6.09
CA TRP A 44 -15.07 2.00 7.52
C TRP A 44 -15.02 3.50 7.83
N LEU A 45 -14.11 4.27 7.22
CA LEU A 45 -13.99 5.72 7.43
C LEU A 45 -15.21 6.53 7.00
N VAL A 46 -15.99 6.06 6.03
CA VAL A 46 -17.20 6.76 5.55
C VAL A 46 -18.48 6.29 6.25
N ASP A 47 -18.39 5.25 7.08
CA ASP A 47 -19.52 4.70 7.82
C ASP A 47 -19.65 5.36 9.19
N ASP A 48 -20.65 6.24 9.32
CA ASP A 48 -20.98 6.97 10.54
C ASP A 48 -21.26 6.05 11.74
N GLN A 49 -21.80 4.85 11.51
CA GLN A 49 -22.10 3.91 12.60
C GLN A 49 -20.85 3.30 13.20
N THR A 50 -19.83 3.03 12.38
CA THR A 50 -18.61 2.34 12.81
C THR A 50 -17.43 3.26 13.06
N SER A 51 -17.47 4.50 12.55
CA SER A 51 -16.38 5.47 12.71
C SER A 51 -16.82 6.92 13.01
N GLY A 52 -18.08 7.19 13.37
CA GLY A 52 -18.62 8.55 13.51
C GLY A 52 -17.93 9.49 14.52
N PHE A 53 -17.02 8.99 15.36
CA PHE A 53 -16.18 9.81 16.25
C PHE A 53 -14.68 9.77 15.91
N VAL A 54 -14.32 9.18 14.76
CA VAL A 54 -12.94 9.12 14.25
C VAL A 54 -12.73 10.30 13.33
N THR A 55 -11.88 11.24 13.75
CA THR A 55 -11.52 12.43 12.95
C THR A 55 -10.08 12.84 13.22
N GLY A 56 -9.48 13.60 12.29
CA GLY A 56 -8.11 14.12 12.43
C GLY A 56 -7.00 13.07 12.41
N THR A 57 -7.25 11.89 11.85
CA THR A 57 -6.30 10.76 11.82
C THR A 57 -5.84 10.43 10.40
N VAL A 58 -4.66 9.79 10.31
CA VAL A 58 -4.12 9.21 9.07
C VAL A 58 -3.92 7.73 9.32
N ILE A 59 -4.60 6.88 8.53
CA ILE A 59 -4.53 5.42 8.69
C ILE A 59 -3.67 4.85 7.57
N PRO A 60 -2.51 4.26 7.89
CA PRO A 60 -1.67 3.65 6.89
C PRO A 60 -2.26 2.33 6.41
N VAL A 61 -2.39 2.20 5.09
CA VAL A 61 -2.77 0.97 4.39
C VAL A 61 -1.63 0.59 3.46
N ASP A 62 -0.55 0.05 4.03
CA ASP A 62 0.76 -0.03 3.38
C ASP A 62 1.45 -1.41 3.50
N GLY A 63 0.73 -2.41 4.01
CA GLY A 63 1.29 -3.75 4.24
C GLY A 63 2.39 -3.80 5.31
N GLY A 64 2.41 -2.83 6.22
CA GLY A 64 3.36 -2.73 7.34
C GLY A 64 4.64 -1.95 7.00
N PHE A 65 4.69 -1.28 5.86
CA PHE A 65 5.89 -0.58 5.39
C PHE A 65 6.38 0.49 6.39
N LEU A 66 5.48 1.31 6.94
CA LEU A 66 5.83 2.32 7.94
C LEU A 66 6.23 1.76 9.29
N ALA A 67 5.74 0.56 9.64
CA ALA A 67 6.06 -0.10 10.90
C ALA A 67 7.41 -0.85 10.84
N TYR A 68 8.00 -1.00 9.66
CA TYR A 68 9.25 -1.74 9.49
C TYR A 68 10.46 -0.91 9.93
N ALA A 69 11.16 -1.40 10.95
CA ALA A 69 12.32 -0.72 11.54
C ALA A 69 13.60 -0.79 10.67
N GLY A 70 13.61 -1.58 9.59
CA GLY A 70 14.74 -1.62 8.66
C GLY A 70 15.91 -2.54 9.06
N VAL A 71 15.77 -3.31 10.13
CA VAL A 71 16.81 -4.21 10.69
C VAL A 71 16.36 -5.65 10.75
#